data_AF-A0A7S2RAL9-F1
#
_entry.id   AF-A0A7S2RAL9-F1
#
_cell.length_a   1.000
_cell.length_b   1.000
_cell.length_c   1.000
_cell.angle_alpha   90.00
_cell.angle_beta   90.00
_cell.angle_gamma   90.00
#
_symmetry.space_group_name_H-M   'P 1'
#
loop_
_entity.id
_entity.type
_entity.pdbx_description
1 polymer ?
#
loop_
_entity_poly.entity_id
_entity_poly.type
_entity_poly.pdbx_seq_one_letter_code
_entity_poly.pdbx_strand_id
1 'polypeptide(L)'
;RQRQQGPDPGVAPGRRVLVCCSGSVAAVKCHDIVEALVHRGVHVDLVLSAAGDFFQGVDYRGSRPIHALDRLCELVDEAGKPWVQVWRDDDEWAEYGGLGDSVLHVDLAKRCTVLLVAPLCANMLAAMALGTAGSLATSVVRAWYYDMDPNFARPIADQYGDHVLQRPLIVAPAMNTFMWHQQVTCAHLSTLKTRGVAVIEPVVKTLACGDTGRGAMAPVSEIVDRTMEALISQENKVTAARDEGRPEFKP
;
A
#
# COMPACT_ATOMS: atom_id res chain seq x y z
N ARG A 1 35.38 10.50 1.81
CA ARG A 1 34.79 10.79 0.48
C ARG A 1 34.53 9.48 -0.24
N GLN A 2 33.38 8.87 -0.01
CA GLN A 2 32.73 7.95 -0.94
C GLN A 2 31.32 8.48 -1.06
N ARG A 3 30.97 9.02 -2.23
CA ARG A 3 29.60 9.42 -2.54
C ARG A 3 28.81 8.12 -2.58
N GLN A 4 27.91 7.91 -1.62
CA GLN A 4 26.82 6.97 -1.78
C GLN A 4 26.06 7.43 -3.03
N GLN A 5 26.08 6.60 -4.07
CA GLN A 5 25.30 6.83 -5.26
C GLN A 5 23.83 6.74 -4.82
N GLY A 6 23.08 7.84 -5.00
CA GLY A 6 21.63 7.83 -4.82
C GLY A 6 20.97 6.79 -5.74
N PRO A 7 19.71 6.42 -5.48
CA PRO A 7 19.03 5.33 -6.18
C PRO A 7 19.06 5.53 -7.70
N ASP A 8 19.47 4.47 -8.40
CA ASP A 8 19.64 4.38 -9.85
C ASP A 8 18.36 4.81 -10.63
N PRO A 9 18.43 5.80 -11.53
CA PRO A 9 17.26 6.36 -12.23
C PRO A 9 16.75 5.52 -13.41
N GLY A 10 17.10 4.22 -13.49
CA GLY A 10 16.98 3.40 -14.70
C GLY A 10 16.02 2.21 -14.67
N VAL A 11 15.10 2.10 -13.70
CA VAL A 11 14.13 0.99 -13.68
C VAL A 11 12.89 1.41 -14.47
N ALA A 12 12.70 0.86 -15.68
CA ALA A 12 11.36 0.81 -16.29
C ALA A 12 10.39 0.30 -15.21
N PRO A 13 9.24 0.95 -14.92
CA PRO A 13 8.47 0.66 -13.73
C PRO A 13 7.93 -0.77 -13.79
N GLY A 14 8.74 -1.69 -13.28
CA GLY A 14 8.38 -3.08 -13.09
C GLY A 14 7.25 -3.14 -12.07
N ARG A 15 6.45 -4.19 -12.17
CA ARG A 15 5.35 -4.53 -11.25
C ARG A 15 5.72 -4.27 -9.80
N ARG A 16 5.39 -3.09 -9.29
CA ARG A 16 5.73 -2.68 -7.93
C ARG A 16 4.49 -2.21 -7.21
N VAL A 17 4.22 -2.86 -6.09
CA VAL A 17 3.06 -2.57 -5.23
C VAL A 17 3.57 -2.02 -3.91
N LEU A 18 2.94 -0.94 -3.48
CA LEU A 18 3.11 -0.40 -2.13
C LEU A 18 2.08 -1.05 -1.22
N VAL A 19 2.53 -1.76 -0.21
CA VAL A 19 1.66 -2.39 0.80
C VAL A 19 1.82 -1.61 2.10
N CYS A 20 0.72 -1.12 2.67
CA CYS A 20 0.70 -0.55 4.01
C CYS A 20 0.01 -1.53 4.98
N CYS A 21 0.74 -1.97 5.99
CA CYS A 21 0.22 -2.84 7.05
C CYS A 21 -0.10 -2.02 8.30
N SER A 22 -1.40 -1.90 8.63
CA SER A 22 -1.85 -1.15 9.80
C SER A 22 -2.14 -2.05 11.02
N GLY A 23 -2.29 -1.44 12.20
CA GLY A 23 -2.48 -2.16 13.47
C GLY A 23 -3.82 -2.88 13.62
N SER A 24 -3.89 -4.15 13.22
CA SER A 24 -5.02 -5.07 13.45
C SER A 24 -4.46 -6.47 13.71
N VAL A 25 -5.18 -7.34 14.42
CA VAL A 25 -4.75 -8.74 14.59
C VAL A 25 -4.54 -9.42 13.24
N ALA A 26 -5.23 -8.99 12.19
CA ALA A 26 -5.02 -9.52 10.84
C ALA A 26 -3.64 -9.19 10.24
N ALA A 27 -2.89 -8.23 10.80
CA ALA A 27 -1.54 -7.83 10.36
C ALA A 27 -0.52 -8.96 10.46
N VAL A 28 -0.81 -9.96 11.29
CA VAL A 28 -0.09 -11.22 11.32
C VAL A 28 -0.02 -11.80 9.89
N LYS A 29 -1.09 -11.73 9.08
CA LYS A 29 -1.13 -12.26 7.70
C LYS A 29 -0.44 -11.36 6.65
N CYS A 30 0.25 -10.31 7.07
CA CYS A 30 0.94 -9.41 6.13
C CYS A 30 1.98 -10.17 5.29
N HIS A 31 2.80 -11.02 5.92
CA HIS A 31 3.79 -11.82 5.21
C HIS A 31 3.15 -12.75 4.16
N ASP A 32 1.99 -13.36 4.45
CA ASP A 32 1.27 -14.21 3.49
C ASP A 32 0.85 -13.42 2.23
N ILE A 33 0.41 -12.16 2.39
CA ILE A 33 0.05 -11.27 1.28
C ILE A 33 1.29 -10.90 0.46
N VAL A 34 2.37 -10.53 1.14
CA VAL A 34 3.63 -10.12 0.50
C VAL A 34 4.24 -11.29 -0.27
N GLU A 35 4.34 -12.46 0.34
CA GLU A 35 4.85 -13.69 -0.29
C GLU A 35 4.03 -14.06 -1.52
N ALA A 36 2.70 -13.99 -1.43
CA ALA A 36 1.82 -14.26 -2.56
C ALA A 36 2.00 -13.27 -3.72
N LEU A 37 2.23 -11.98 -3.43
CA LEU A 37 2.55 -10.97 -4.47
C LEU A 37 3.91 -11.24 -5.11
N VAL A 38 4.93 -11.57 -4.31
CA VAL A 38 6.27 -11.92 -4.81
C VAL A 38 6.21 -13.15 -5.72
N HIS A 39 5.47 -14.20 -5.34
CA HIS A 39 5.24 -15.38 -6.18
C HIS A 39 4.52 -15.07 -7.51
N ARG A 40 3.85 -13.91 -7.60
CA ARG A 40 3.22 -13.41 -8.84
C ARG A 40 4.14 -12.49 -9.64
N GLY A 41 5.42 -12.40 -9.28
CA GLY A 41 6.44 -11.60 -9.97
C GLY A 41 6.31 -10.09 -9.70
N VAL A 42 5.89 -9.72 -8.49
CA VAL A 42 5.69 -8.32 -8.08
C VAL A 42 6.72 -7.94 -7.01
N HIS A 43 7.43 -6.83 -7.21
CA HIS A 43 8.21 -6.22 -6.15
C HIS A 43 7.30 -5.51 -5.15
N VAL A 44 7.61 -5.63 -3.87
CA VAL A 44 6.81 -5.04 -2.80
C VAL A 44 7.64 -4.04 -2.02
N ASP A 45 7.14 -2.81 -1.93
CA ASP A 45 7.51 -1.89 -0.87
C ASP A 45 6.48 -2.03 0.26
N LEU A 46 6.90 -2.51 1.44
CA LEU A 46 6.03 -2.72 2.59
C LEU A 46 6.26 -1.62 3.62
N VAL A 47 5.26 -0.79 3.87
CA VAL A 47 5.25 0.16 4.97
C VAL A 47 4.52 -0.45 6.16
N LEU A 48 5.21 -0.55 7.29
CA LEU A 48 4.64 -1.00 8.55
C LEU A 48 4.33 0.22 9.42
N SER A 49 3.06 0.40 9.80
CA SER A 49 2.76 1.30 10.93
C SER A 49 3.35 0.72 12.22
N ALA A 50 3.65 1.55 13.22
CA ALA A 50 4.15 1.08 14.52
C ALA A 50 3.32 -0.08 15.11
N ALA A 51 1.99 0.01 15.06
CA ALA A 51 1.10 -1.05 15.53
C ALA A 51 1.04 -2.28 14.60
N GLY A 52 1.28 -2.11 13.30
CA GLY A 52 1.38 -3.22 12.33
C GLY A 52 2.70 -3.99 12.45
N ASP A 53 3.80 -3.30 12.74
CA ASP A 53 5.14 -3.87 12.96
C ASP A 53 5.14 -4.80 14.18
N PHE A 54 4.46 -4.40 15.27
CA PHE A 54 4.27 -5.24 16.45
C PHE A 54 3.77 -6.66 16.11
N PHE A 55 2.80 -6.78 15.19
CA PHE A 55 2.23 -8.08 14.82
C PHE A 55 3.15 -8.95 13.95
N GLN A 56 4.24 -8.41 13.42
CA GLN A 56 5.20 -9.21 12.64
C GLN A 56 6.01 -10.16 13.54
N GLY A 57 6.18 -9.82 14.82
CA GLY A 57 6.85 -10.66 15.81
C GLY A 57 5.92 -11.59 16.61
N VAL A 58 4.60 -11.52 16.39
CA VAL A 58 3.62 -12.28 17.19
C VAL A 58 3.39 -13.66 16.60
N ASP A 59 3.70 -14.71 17.38
CA ASP A 59 3.29 -16.07 17.08
C ASP A 59 1.79 -16.25 17.38
N TYR A 60 0.96 -15.94 16.38
CA TYR A 60 -0.47 -16.15 16.49
C TYR A 60 -0.82 -17.63 16.28
N ARG A 61 -1.13 -18.32 17.38
CA ARG A 61 -1.58 -19.73 17.45
C ARG A 61 -0.53 -20.79 17.08
N GLY A 62 0.76 -20.54 17.31
CA GLY A 62 1.80 -21.58 17.22
C GLY A 62 2.07 -22.10 15.81
N SER A 63 1.59 -21.39 14.78
CA SER A 63 1.51 -21.88 13.40
C SER A 63 2.29 -21.02 12.40
N ARG A 64 3.05 -20.03 12.90
CA ARG A 64 3.78 -19.08 12.06
C ARG A 64 5.28 -19.21 12.29
N PRO A 65 6.09 -19.23 11.22
CA PRO A 65 7.51 -19.02 11.37
C PRO A 65 7.72 -17.58 11.84
N ILE A 66 8.19 -17.41 13.09
CA ILE A 66 8.87 -16.19 13.50
C ILE A 66 9.94 -15.90 12.42
N HIS A 67 10.08 -14.66 11.97
CA HIS A 67 10.98 -14.25 10.87
C HIS A 67 10.51 -14.56 9.44
N ALA A 68 9.21 -14.79 9.19
CA ALA A 68 8.72 -14.95 7.82
C ALA A 68 9.02 -13.74 6.92
N LEU A 69 8.87 -12.53 7.45
CA LEU A 69 9.17 -11.32 6.70
C LEU A 69 10.68 -11.15 6.44
N ASP A 70 11.53 -11.45 7.43
CA ASP A 70 12.99 -11.35 7.29
C ASP A 70 13.49 -12.24 6.14
N ARG A 71 12.98 -13.49 6.03
CA ARG A 71 13.31 -14.38 4.92
C ARG A 71 12.87 -13.85 3.56
N LEU A 72 11.73 -13.16 3.49
CA LEU A 72 11.26 -12.55 2.24
C LEU A 72 12.15 -11.38 1.82
N CYS A 73 12.69 -10.62 2.78
CA CYS A 73 13.62 -9.52 2.51
C CYS A 73 14.98 -9.99 1.98
N GLU A 74 15.37 -11.24 2.25
CA GLU A 74 16.60 -11.84 1.71
C GLU A 74 16.45 -12.28 0.24
N LEU A 75 15.22 -12.37 -0.28
CA LEU A 75 14.99 -12.77 -1.66
C LEU A 75 15.32 -11.65 -2.64
N VAL A 76 16.08 -11.99 -3.68
CA VAL A 76 16.44 -11.10 -4.78
C VAL A 76 15.99 -11.64 -6.13
N ASP A 77 15.78 -10.76 -7.10
CA ASP A 77 15.51 -11.12 -8.48
C ASP A 77 16.81 -11.50 -9.23
N GLU A 78 16.69 -11.81 -10.52
CA GLU A 78 17.83 -12.17 -11.38
C GLU A 78 18.87 -11.05 -11.51
N ALA A 79 18.47 -9.79 -11.28
CA ALA A 79 19.33 -8.62 -11.28
C ALA A 79 19.94 -8.30 -9.90
N GLY A 80 19.68 -9.15 -8.89
CA GLY A 80 20.14 -8.94 -7.52
C GLY A 80 19.36 -7.88 -6.75
N LYS A 81 18.21 -7.43 -7.24
CA LYS A 81 17.36 -6.44 -6.57
C LYS A 81 16.43 -7.12 -5.58
N PRO A 82 16.21 -6.56 -4.37
CA PRO A 82 15.29 -7.15 -3.41
C PRO A 82 13.85 -7.19 -3.93
N TRP A 83 13.21 -8.34 -3.75
CA TRP A 83 11.78 -8.51 -4.01
C TRP A 83 10.94 -7.71 -3.03
N VAL A 84 11.38 -7.61 -1.77
CA VAL A 84 10.66 -6.92 -0.69
C VAL A 84 11.58 -5.91 -0.03
N GLN A 85 11.10 -4.69 0.15
CA GLN A 85 11.74 -3.66 0.99
C GLN A 85 10.75 -3.24 2.07
N VAL A 86 11.20 -3.19 3.33
CA VAL A 86 10.36 -2.89 4.48
C VAL A 86 10.74 -1.51 5.01
N TRP A 87 9.72 -0.70 5.28
CA TRP A 87 9.84 0.69 5.70
C TRP A 87 9.02 0.96 6.96
N ARG A 88 9.57 1.77 7.86
CA ARG A 88 9.02 2.18 9.16
C ARG A 88 9.10 3.69 9.29
N ASP A 89 8.42 4.23 10.30
CA ASP A 89 8.43 5.67 10.57
C ASP A 89 9.86 6.22 10.78
N ASP A 90 10.75 5.44 11.43
CA ASP A 90 12.16 5.83 11.65
C ASP A 90 12.97 5.95 10.35
N ASP A 91 12.57 5.25 9.28
CA ASP A 91 13.27 5.28 7.98
C ASP A 91 12.96 6.57 7.20
N GLU A 92 11.85 7.27 7.51
CA GLU A 92 11.39 8.45 6.77
C GLU A 92 12.42 9.57 6.75
N TRP A 93 13.19 9.71 7.84
CA TRP A 93 14.14 10.79 8.04
C TRP A 93 15.59 10.31 8.13
N ALA A 94 15.85 9.01 7.96
CA ALA A 94 17.18 8.42 8.12
C ALA A 94 18.20 8.97 7.12
N GLU A 95 17.77 9.24 5.90
CA GLU A 95 18.62 9.74 4.80
C GLU A 95 18.40 11.24 4.49
N TYR A 96 17.48 11.90 5.20
CA TYR A 96 17.13 13.30 4.93
C TYR A 96 18.09 14.26 5.65
N GLY A 97 19.06 14.82 4.93
CA GLY A 97 20.08 15.73 5.45
C GLY A 97 19.83 17.21 5.13
N GLY A 98 19.00 17.52 4.12
CA GLY A 98 18.68 18.89 3.75
C GLY A 98 17.80 19.04 2.51
N LEU A 99 17.58 20.29 2.11
CA LEU A 99 16.77 20.63 0.94
C LEU A 99 17.38 20.03 -0.34
N GLY A 100 16.60 19.19 -1.02
CA GLY A 100 17.01 18.51 -2.25
C GLY A 100 17.23 17.00 -2.08
N ASP A 101 17.29 16.51 -0.85
CA ASP A 101 17.28 15.07 -0.58
C ASP A 101 15.87 14.49 -0.81
N SER A 102 15.82 13.20 -1.12
CA SER A 102 14.57 12.47 -1.31
C SER A 102 13.74 12.46 -0.01
N VAL A 103 12.42 12.58 -0.17
CA VAL A 103 11.47 12.40 0.92
C VAL A 103 10.79 11.05 0.74
N LEU A 104 11.04 10.11 1.66
CA LEU A 104 10.70 8.70 1.49
C LEU A 104 9.24 8.45 1.09
N HIS A 105 8.27 9.08 1.76
CA HIS A 105 6.85 8.88 1.46
C HIS A 105 6.47 9.36 0.05
N VAL A 106 7.12 10.42 -0.45
CA VAL A 106 6.91 10.92 -1.81
C VAL A 106 7.50 9.95 -2.81
N ASP A 107 8.70 9.45 -2.56
CA ASP A 107 9.38 8.50 -3.45
C ASP A 107 8.66 7.17 -3.55
N LEU A 108 8.13 6.66 -2.43
CA LEU A 108 7.27 5.48 -2.39
C LEU A 108 6.02 5.68 -3.25
N ALA A 109 5.38 6.85 -3.16
CA ALA A 109 4.24 7.18 -4.00
C ALA A 109 4.64 7.25 -5.49
N LYS A 110 5.77 7.87 -5.83
CA LYS A 110 6.28 7.98 -7.21
C LYS A 110 6.56 6.62 -7.85
N ARG A 111 7.32 5.75 -7.19
CA ARG A 111 7.77 4.45 -7.75
C ARG A 111 6.74 3.32 -7.68
N CYS A 112 5.73 3.50 -6.83
CA CYS A 112 4.54 2.66 -6.71
C CYS A 112 3.80 2.51 -8.06
N THR A 113 2.98 1.47 -8.25
CA THR A 113 1.89 1.49 -9.27
C THR A 113 0.52 1.40 -8.60
N VAL A 114 0.40 0.45 -7.66
CA VAL A 114 -0.80 0.23 -6.83
C VAL A 114 -0.45 0.42 -5.36
N LEU A 115 -1.36 1.00 -4.59
CA LEU A 115 -1.30 1.09 -3.13
C LEU A 115 -2.34 0.16 -2.53
N LEU A 116 -1.90 -0.80 -1.73
CA LEU A 116 -2.73 -1.70 -0.95
C LEU A 116 -2.59 -1.39 0.54
N VAL A 117 -3.68 -1.12 1.24
CA VAL A 117 -3.69 -1.04 2.72
C VAL A 117 -4.36 -2.30 3.28
N ALA A 118 -3.55 -3.25 3.75
CA ALA A 118 -4.02 -4.55 4.21
C ALA A 118 -3.17 -5.08 5.39
N PRO A 119 -3.76 -5.25 6.59
CA PRO A 119 -5.12 -4.82 6.96
C PRO A 119 -5.25 -3.30 7.01
N LEU A 120 -6.48 -2.80 6.86
CA LEU A 120 -6.90 -1.45 7.22
C LEU A 120 -7.64 -1.49 8.57
N CYS A 121 -6.98 -1.03 9.64
CA CYS A 121 -7.58 -0.88 10.96
C CYS A 121 -8.46 0.38 11.03
N ALA A 122 -9.32 0.47 12.04
CA ALA A 122 -10.24 1.61 12.18
C ALA A 122 -9.53 2.96 12.34
N ASN A 123 -8.37 2.99 13.00
CA ASN A 123 -7.57 4.20 13.16
C ASN A 123 -7.02 4.70 11.82
N MET A 124 -6.45 3.80 11.02
CA MET A 124 -5.97 4.13 9.68
C MET A 124 -7.13 4.52 8.75
N LEU A 125 -8.28 3.85 8.85
CA LEU A 125 -9.49 4.23 8.12
C LEU A 125 -9.92 5.68 8.43
N ALA A 126 -9.92 6.06 9.71
CA ALA A 126 -10.21 7.42 10.13
C ALA A 126 -9.18 8.42 9.60
N ALA A 127 -7.89 8.10 9.70
CA ALA A 127 -6.81 8.94 9.18
C ALA A 127 -6.96 9.21 7.67
N MET A 128 -7.26 8.17 6.89
CA MET A 128 -7.50 8.27 5.45
C MET A 128 -8.75 9.11 5.12
N ALA A 129 -9.83 8.95 5.87
CA ALA A 129 -11.06 9.71 5.64
C ALA A 129 -10.86 11.21 5.94
N LEU A 130 -10.20 11.51 7.06
CA LEU A 130 -9.97 12.87 7.55
C LEU A 130 -8.75 13.55 6.90
N GLY A 131 -7.88 12.79 6.23
CA GLY A 131 -6.70 13.30 5.54
C GLY A 131 -5.53 13.64 6.47
N THR A 132 -5.39 12.95 7.61
CA THR A 132 -4.23 13.13 8.48
C THR A 132 -3.00 12.43 7.88
N ALA A 133 -1.81 12.98 8.13
CA ALA A 133 -0.52 12.50 7.63
C ALA A 133 0.54 12.69 8.72
N GLY A 134 0.46 11.87 9.78
CA GLY A 134 1.29 11.97 10.98
C GLY A 134 2.28 10.82 11.17
N SER A 135 2.37 9.93 10.19
CA SER A 135 3.27 8.77 10.16
C SER A 135 3.60 8.45 8.70
N LEU A 136 4.66 7.67 8.45
CA LEU A 136 5.05 7.28 7.09
C LEU A 136 3.87 6.67 6.32
N ALA A 137 3.14 5.75 6.96
CA ALA A 137 1.99 5.08 6.35
C ALA A 137 0.87 6.06 5.94
N THR A 138 0.57 7.05 6.78
CA THR A 138 -0.49 8.03 6.50
C THR A 138 -0.02 9.11 5.52
N SER A 139 1.24 9.52 5.59
CA SER A 139 1.90 10.42 4.63
C SER A 139 1.92 9.83 3.22
N VAL A 140 2.27 8.55 3.08
CA VAL A 140 2.21 7.82 1.80
C VAL A 140 0.80 7.86 1.20
N VAL A 141 -0.23 7.58 2.00
CA VAL A 141 -1.62 7.64 1.51
C VAL A 141 -1.98 9.06 1.09
N ARG A 142 -1.54 10.07 1.84
CA ARG A 142 -1.82 11.48 1.51
C ARG A 142 -1.08 11.94 0.25
N ALA A 143 0.09 11.39 -0.02
CA ALA A 143 0.91 11.68 -1.20
C ALA A 143 0.51 10.85 -2.43
N TRP A 144 -0.40 9.88 -2.29
CA TRP A 144 -0.81 9.02 -3.40
C TRP A 144 -1.60 9.78 -4.47
N TYR A 145 -1.49 9.36 -5.73
CA TYR A 145 -2.11 10.06 -6.86
C TYR A 145 -3.53 9.56 -7.13
N TYR A 146 -4.48 10.13 -6.38
CA TYR A 146 -5.92 9.89 -6.49
C TYR A 146 -6.68 11.10 -5.92
N ASP A 147 -7.96 11.26 -6.28
CA ASP A 147 -8.85 12.31 -5.72
C ASP A 147 -8.25 13.73 -5.75
N MET A 148 -7.62 14.08 -6.87
CA MET A 148 -6.92 15.36 -7.04
C MET A 148 -7.90 16.51 -7.31
N ASP A 149 -7.52 17.73 -6.91
CA ASP A 149 -8.24 18.95 -7.31
C ASP A 149 -8.34 19.01 -8.84
N PRO A 150 -9.55 19.17 -9.42
CA PRO A 150 -9.72 19.14 -10.88
C PRO A 150 -8.95 20.24 -11.63
N ASN A 151 -8.74 21.41 -11.02
CA ASN A 151 -8.02 22.50 -11.67
C ASN A 151 -6.52 22.20 -11.73
N PHE A 152 -5.98 21.54 -10.69
CA PHE A 152 -4.61 21.04 -10.69
C PHE A 152 -4.44 19.83 -11.62
N ALA A 153 -5.40 18.90 -11.60
CA ALA A 153 -5.32 17.63 -12.30
C ALA A 153 -5.46 17.77 -13.82
N ARG A 154 -6.35 18.64 -14.29
CA ARG A 154 -6.74 18.70 -15.71
C ARG A 154 -5.58 18.95 -16.68
N PRO A 155 -4.67 19.94 -16.45
CA PRO A 155 -3.54 20.14 -17.37
C PRO A 155 -2.62 18.92 -17.47
N ILE A 156 -2.44 18.20 -16.36
CA ILE A 156 -1.63 16.97 -16.31
C ILE A 156 -2.37 15.83 -17.03
N ALA A 157 -3.67 15.66 -16.78
CA ALA A 157 -4.48 14.65 -17.45
C ALA A 157 -4.57 14.88 -18.98
N ASP A 158 -4.69 16.12 -19.42
CA ASP A 158 -4.70 16.48 -20.84
C ASP A 158 -3.38 16.09 -21.52
N GLN A 159 -2.24 16.29 -20.83
CA GLN A 159 -0.91 16.00 -21.36
C GLN A 159 -0.53 14.51 -21.28
N TYR A 160 -0.77 13.86 -20.13
CA TYR A 160 -0.24 12.52 -19.82
C TYR A 160 -1.33 11.45 -19.74
N GLY A 161 -2.59 11.84 -19.56
CA GLY A 161 -3.74 10.94 -19.38
C GLY A 161 -4.11 10.72 -17.92
N ASP A 162 -5.40 10.48 -17.68
CA ASP A 162 -5.97 10.33 -16.33
C ASP A 162 -5.31 9.23 -15.50
N HIS A 163 -4.76 8.20 -16.16
CA HIS A 163 -4.13 7.06 -15.51
C HIS A 163 -2.99 7.46 -14.56
N VAL A 164 -2.31 8.60 -14.79
CA VAL A 164 -1.21 9.05 -13.93
C VAL A 164 -1.69 9.68 -12.62
N LEU A 165 -2.94 10.17 -12.59
CA LEU A 165 -3.57 10.84 -11.44
C LEU A 165 -4.69 10.02 -10.79
N GLN A 166 -5.07 8.89 -11.38
CA GLN A 166 -6.08 7.96 -10.87
C GLN A 166 -5.44 6.60 -10.58
N ARG A 167 -4.35 6.60 -9.81
CA ARG A 167 -3.60 5.38 -9.50
C ARG A 167 -4.36 4.52 -8.49
N PRO A 168 -4.45 3.20 -8.69
CA PRO A 168 -5.28 2.35 -7.85
C PRO A 168 -4.88 2.40 -6.37
N LEU A 169 -5.88 2.62 -5.51
CA LEU A 169 -5.76 2.52 -4.07
C LEU A 169 -6.81 1.53 -3.56
N ILE A 170 -6.33 0.44 -2.97
CA ILE A 170 -7.14 -0.69 -2.50
C ILE A 170 -6.99 -0.82 -0.99
N VAL A 171 -8.08 -1.11 -0.28
CA VAL A 171 -8.04 -1.33 1.16
C VAL A 171 -8.78 -2.60 1.56
N ALA A 172 -8.25 -3.31 2.56
CA ALA A 172 -8.87 -4.49 3.16
C ALA A 172 -9.14 -4.26 4.66
N PRO A 173 -10.33 -3.74 5.04
CA PRO A 173 -10.68 -3.46 6.43
C PRO A 173 -10.59 -4.70 7.32
N ALA A 174 -10.07 -4.52 8.53
CA ALA A 174 -10.00 -5.58 9.53
C ALA A 174 -10.11 -5.01 10.95
N MET A 175 -11.25 -5.22 11.60
CA MET A 175 -11.56 -4.71 12.94
C MET A 175 -12.60 -5.57 13.65
N ASN A 176 -12.77 -5.38 14.96
CA ASN A 176 -13.84 -6.05 15.71
C ASN A 176 -15.24 -5.72 15.15
N THR A 177 -16.20 -6.63 15.29
CA THR A 177 -17.57 -6.48 14.77
C THR A 177 -18.29 -5.24 15.30
N PHE A 178 -18.14 -4.90 16.59
CA PHE A 178 -18.74 -3.69 17.14
C PHE A 178 -18.16 -2.43 16.50
N MET A 179 -16.83 -2.38 16.29
CA MET A 179 -16.18 -1.28 15.57
C MET A 179 -16.69 -1.18 14.13
N TRP A 180 -16.85 -2.32 13.44
CA TRP A 180 -17.39 -2.38 12.09
C TRP A 180 -18.80 -1.77 11.99
N HIS A 181 -19.65 -2.02 12.98
CA HIS A 181 -21.02 -1.51 13.02
C HIS A 181 -21.17 -0.08 13.58
N GLN A 182 -20.10 0.60 13.97
CA GLN A 182 -20.18 2.00 14.36
C GLN A 182 -20.50 2.89 13.15
N GLN A 183 -21.34 3.91 13.35
CA GLN A 183 -21.71 4.87 12.30
C GLN A 183 -20.50 5.61 11.72
N VAL A 184 -19.48 5.86 12.55
CA VAL A 184 -18.22 6.49 12.10
C VAL A 184 -17.48 5.63 11.07
N THR A 185 -17.50 4.29 11.22
CA THR A 185 -16.92 3.38 10.24
C THR A 185 -17.65 3.44 8.91
N CYS A 186 -18.99 3.48 8.95
CA CYS A 186 -19.81 3.66 7.75
C CYS A 186 -19.50 4.99 7.05
N ALA A 187 -19.44 6.10 7.80
CA ALA A 187 -19.15 7.42 7.26
C ALA A 187 -17.75 7.48 6.62
N HIS A 188 -16.72 6.97 7.30
CA HIS A 188 -15.37 6.93 6.75
C HIS A 188 -15.28 6.06 5.50
N LEU A 189 -15.86 4.86 5.49
CA LEU A 189 -15.88 4.01 4.31
C LEU A 189 -16.62 4.67 3.13
N SER A 190 -17.72 5.38 3.40
CA SER A 190 -18.41 6.15 2.38
C SER A 190 -17.53 7.23 1.78
N THR A 191 -16.80 7.99 2.62
CA THR A 191 -15.84 9.00 2.16
C THR A 191 -14.79 8.36 1.26
N LEU A 192 -14.16 7.26 1.69
CA LEU A 192 -13.14 6.56 0.89
C LEU A 192 -13.70 6.11 -0.46
N LYS A 193 -14.89 5.48 -0.48
CA LYS A 193 -15.54 5.02 -1.72
C LYS A 193 -15.84 6.18 -2.68
N THR A 194 -16.34 7.31 -2.18
CA THR A 194 -16.58 8.50 -3.01
C THR A 194 -15.30 9.06 -3.63
N ARG A 195 -14.16 8.94 -2.93
CA ARG A 195 -12.83 9.33 -3.43
C ARG A 195 -12.19 8.32 -4.39
N GLY A 196 -12.92 7.28 -4.79
CA GLY A 196 -12.44 6.25 -5.73
C GLY A 196 -11.59 5.15 -5.10
N VAL A 197 -11.56 5.02 -3.77
CA VAL A 197 -10.85 3.94 -3.08
C VAL A 197 -11.61 2.62 -3.24
N ALA A 198 -10.92 1.57 -3.67
CA ALA A 198 -11.47 0.23 -3.81
C ALA A 198 -11.45 -0.50 -2.45
N VAL A 199 -12.63 -0.78 -1.90
CA VAL A 199 -12.76 -1.50 -0.62
C VAL A 199 -13.01 -2.99 -0.87
N ILE A 200 -12.17 -3.86 -0.32
CA ILE A 200 -12.39 -5.30 -0.25
C ILE A 200 -13.12 -5.59 1.06
N GLU A 201 -14.41 -5.92 0.97
CA GLU A 201 -15.29 -6.05 2.14
C GLU A 201 -14.82 -7.17 3.10
N PRO A 202 -14.91 -6.97 4.42
CA PRO A 202 -14.56 -8.00 5.39
C PRO A 202 -15.56 -9.17 5.39
N VAL A 203 -15.08 -10.33 5.82
CA VAL A 203 -15.88 -11.55 5.96
C VAL A 203 -16.50 -11.68 7.35
N VAL A 204 -17.53 -12.53 7.46
CA VAL A 204 -18.12 -12.94 8.73
C VAL A 204 -17.37 -14.16 9.26
N LYS A 205 -16.71 -14.05 10.41
CA LYS A 205 -16.01 -15.15 11.09
C LYS A 205 -16.02 -14.93 12.60
N THR A 206 -15.68 -15.97 13.37
CA THR A 206 -15.29 -15.81 14.77
C THR A 206 -13.96 -15.05 14.83
N LEU A 207 -13.96 -13.91 15.51
CA LEU A 207 -12.85 -12.98 15.60
C LEU A 207 -11.87 -13.36 16.72
N ALA A 208 -10.72 -12.70 16.76
CA ALA A 208 -9.69 -12.96 17.78
C ALA A 208 -10.17 -12.74 19.23
N CYS A 209 -11.23 -11.94 19.42
CA CYS A 209 -11.87 -11.67 20.70
C CYS A 209 -12.97 -12.69 21.09
N GLY A 210 -13.32 -13.63 20.21
CA GLY A 210 -14.38 -14.63 20.45
C GLY A 210 -15.76 -14.26 19.85
N ASP A 211 -15.99 -13.00 19.48
CA ASP A 211 -17.23 -12.58 18.81
C ASP A 211 -17.37 -13.21 17.42
N THR A 212 -18.59 -13.59 17.02
CA THR A 212 -18.90 -13.98 15.64
C THR A 212 -19.63 -12.84 14.95
N GLY A 213 -19.06 -12.33 13.87
CA GLY A 213 -19.66 -11.22 13.13
C GLY A 213 -18.80 -10.74 11.97
N ARG A 214 -19.30 -9.73 11.25
CA ARG A 214 -18.55 -9.09 10.16
C ARG A 214 -17.41 -8.26 10.74
N GLY A 215 -16.25 -8.24 10.08
CA GLY A 215 -15.09 -7.44 10.49
C GLY A 215 -13.73 -8.15 10.33
N ALA A 216 -13.75 -9.47 10.10
CA ALA A 216 -12.54 -10.19 9.75
C ALA A 216 -12.04 -9.78 8.36
N MET A 217 -10.74 -9.55 8.23
CA MET A 217 -10.10 -9.25 6.94
C MET A 217 -10.50 -10.29 5.88
N ALA A 218 -10.69 -9.83 4.64
CA ALA A 218 -10.88 -10.70 3.49
C ALA A 218 -9.76 -11.76 3.36
N PRO A 219 -10.03 -12.89 2.67
CA PRO A 219 -9.00 -13.90 2.41
C PRO A 219 -7.79 -13.31 1.69
N VAL A 220 -6.59 -13.81 2.03
CA VAL A 220 -5.33 -13.37 1.40
C VAL A 220 -5.39 -13.51 -0.12
N SER A 221 -5.92 -14.62 -0.62
CA SER A 221 -6.08 -14.87 -2.06
C SER A 221 -6.91 -13.79 -2.75
N GLU A 222 -8.05 -13.41 -2.17
CA GLU A 222 -8.91 -12.36 -2.72
C GLU A 222 -8.20 -11.00 -2.73
N ILE A 223 -7.49 -10.66 -1.65
CA ILE A 223 -6.72 -9.41 -1.57
C ILE A 223 -5.66 -9.35 -2.67
N VAL A 224 -4.91 -10.44 -2.84
CA VAL A 224 -3.84 -10.55 -3.84
C VAL A 224 -4.42 -10.48 -5.25
N ASP A 225 -5.49 -11.22 -5.55
CA ASP A 225 -6.10 -11.23 -6.87
C ASP A 225 -6.63 -9.86 -7.26
N ARG A 226 -7.35 -9.17 -6.36
CA ARG A 226 -7.84 -7.79 -6.59
C ARG A 226 -6.70 -6.78 -6.78
N THR A 227 -5.58 -6.99 -6.09
CA THR A 227 -4.37 -6.18 -6.25
C THR A 227 -3.71 -6.41 -7.60
N MET A 228 -3.61 -7.67 -8.05
CA MET A 228 -3.07 -8.03 -9.36
C MET A 228 -3.94 -7.53 -10.50
N GLU A 229 -5.27 -7.63 -10.39
CA GLU A 229 -6.22 -7.10 -11.37
C GLU A 229 -6.04 -5.59 -11.56
N ALA A 230 -5.92 -4.84 -10.47
CA ALA A 230 -5.70 -3.40 -10.52
C ALA A 230 -4.33 -3.05 -11.12
N LEU A 231 -3.29 -3.83 -10.80
CA LEU A 231 -1.94 -3.66 -11.35
C LEU A 231 -1.95 -3.87 -12.87
N ILE A 232 -2.50 -5.00 -13.34
CA ILE A 232 -2.63 -5.31 -14.77
C ILE A 232 -3.46 -4.25 -15.49
N SER A 233 -4.60 -3.85 -14.91
CA SER A 233 -5.43 -2.80 -15.48
C SER A 233 -4.66 -1.48 -15.62
N GLN A 234 -3.77 -1.16 -14.68
CA GLN A 234 -2.99 0.06 -14.73
C GLN A 234 -1.86 -0.02 -15.76
N GLU A 235 -1.18 -1.16 -15.86
CA GLU A 235 -0.19 -1.44 -16.91
C GLU A 235 -0.79 -1.28 -18.32
N ASN A 236 -2.02 -1.78 -18.51
CA ASN A 236 -2.73 -1.66 -19.78
C ASN A 236 -3.03 -0.18 -20.12
N LYS A 237 -3.42 0.63 -19.13
CA LYS A 237 -3.65 2.08 -19.34
C LYS A 237 -2.36 2.83 -19.68
N VAL A 238 -1.25 2.51 -19.02
CA VAL A 238 0.08 3.07 -19.34
C VAL A 238 0.49 2.69 -20.77
N THR A 239 0.29 1.44 -21.15
CA THR A 239 0.59 0.95 -22.51
C THR A 239 -0.26 1.68 -23.55
N ALA A 240 -1.57 1.80 -23.32
CA ALA A 240 -2.47 2.52 -24.21
C ALA A 240 -2.09 4.00 -24.38
N ALA A 241 -1.76 4.69 -23.28
CA ALA A 241 -1.31 6.09 -23.33
C ALA A 241 -0.03 6.26 -24.15
N ARG A 242 0.93 5.33 -24.01
CA ARG A 242 2.15 5.32 -24.81
C ARG A 242 1.86 5.09 -26.30
N ASP A 243 0.94 4.17 -26.61
CA ASP A 243 0.56 3.85 -27.98
C ASP A 243 -0.22 5.03 -28.64
N GLU A 244 -0.91 5.85 -27.84
CA GLU A 244 -1.50 7.14 -28.24
C GLU A 244 -0.44 8.25 -28.44
N GLY A 245 0.83 7.99 -28.16
CA GLY A 245 1.92 8.97 -28.29
C GLY A 245 2.02 9.97 -27.13
N ARG A 246 1.37 9.69 -25.99
CA ARG A 246 1.50 10.54 -24.79
C ARG A 246 2.90 10.38 -24.18
N PRO A 247 3.50 11.48 -23.68
CA PRO A 247 4.80 11.42 -23.01
C PRO A 247 4.73 10.61 -21.70
N GLU A 248 5.86 10.08 -21.27
CA GLU A 248 6.00 9.46 -19.95
C GLU A 248 5.86 10.52 -18.85
N PHE A 249 5.02 10.24 -17.86
CA PHE A 249 4.84 11.13 -16.71
C PHE A 249 5.95 10.91 -15.69
N LYS A 250 6.72 11.98 -15.41
CA LYS A 250 7.77 12.02 -14.39
C LYS A 250 7.43 13.09 -13.36
N PRO A 251 6.76 12.72 -12.26
CA PRO A 251 6.37 13.64 -11.19
C PRO A 251 7.55 14.15 -10.36
#